data_AF-A0A843EFG0-F1
#
_entry.id   AF-A0A843EFG0-F1
#
_cell.length_a   1.000
_cell.length_b   1.000
_cell.length_c   1.000
_cell.angle_alpha   90.00
_cell.angle_beta   90.00
_cell.angle_gamma   90.00
#
_symmetry.space_group_name_H-M   'P 1'
#
loop_
_entity.id
_entity.type
_entity.pdbx_description
1 polymer ?
#
loop_
_entity_poly.entity_id
_entity_poly.type
_entity_poly.pdbx_seq_one_letter_code
_entity_poly.pdbx_strand_id
1 'polypeptide(L)'
;MQKRILAICLAIFLAFAVIPTGFADSSDQVVITYGETAYMNQQYKSIVDDYFASKTNVDINSINSKVVTAGDVNKISGGFSGKYYNSNQIFSSALLDLNQNGEITVEVDSSITTITPEMYMSALKSAGIQGGHVYV
;
A
#
# COMPACT_ATOMS: atom_id res chain seq x y z
N MET A 1 16.94 -1.05 -15.68
CA MET A 1 16.99 -0.24 -14.45
C MET A 1 15.72 0.59 -14.22
N GLN A 2 15.22 1.33 -15.22
CA GLN A 2 14.04 2.22 -15.09
C GLN A 2 12.70 1.55 -14.70
N LYS A 3 12.45 0.29 -15.07
CA LYS A 3 11.22 -0.44 -14.71
C LYS A 3 11.19 -0.88 -13.24
N ARG A 4 12.37 -1.07 -12.63
CA ARG A 4 12.51 -1.42 -11.21
C ARG A 4 12.16 -0.22 -10.33
N ILE A 5 12.69 0.96 -10.64
CA ILE A 5 12.38 2.22 -9.94
C ILE A 5 10.88 2.58 -10.03
N LEU A 6 10.22 2.23 -11.14
CA LEU A 6 8.80 2.50 -11.40
C LEU A 6 7.87 1.78 -10.41
N ALA A 7 8.08 0.48 -10.19
CA ALA A 7 7.28 -0.32 -9.27
C ALA A 7 7.57 0.04 -7.81
N ILE A 8 8.82 0.39 -7.51
CA ILE A 8 9.29 0.78 -6.17
C ILE A 8 8.53 2.00 -5.65
N CYS A 9 8.37 3.05 -6.47
CA CYS A 9 7.65 4.25 -6.05
C CYS A 9 6.14 4.01 -5.83
N LEU A 10 5.51 3.15 -6.63
CA LEU A 10 4.06 2.93 -6.59
C LEU A 10 3.64 2.15 -5.34
N ALA A 11 4.43 1.14 -5.00
CA ALA A 11 4.13 0.25 -3.90
C ALA A 11 4.48 0.89 -2.54
N ILE A 12 5.65 1.54 -2.44
CA ILE A 12 6.04 2.34 -1.26
C ILE A 12 5.01 3.43 -0.93
N PHE A 13 4.29 3.97 -1.91
CA PHE A 13 3.36 5.08 -1.70
C PHE A 13 2.14 4.70 -0.84
N LEU A 14 1.66 3.45 -0.95
CA LEU A 14 0.51 2.94 -0.19
C LEU A 14 0.76 3.00 1.32
N ALA A 15 2.02 2.81 1.72
CA ALA A 15 2.49 2.93 3.09
C ALA A 15 2.46 4.36 3.66
N PHE A 16 2.59 5.39 2.81
CA PHE A 16 2.83 6.77 3.26
C PHE A 16 1.67 7.75 2.97
N ALA A 17 0.88 7.51 1.92
CA ALA A 17 -0.22 8.40 1.54
C ALA A 17 -1.35 8.47 2.58
N VAL A 18 -1.33 7.56 3.56
CA VAL A 18 -2.46 7.25 4.42
C VAL A 18 -2.05 7.12 5.89
N ILE A 19 -0.98 7.77 6.31
CA ILE A 19 -0.78 8.05 7.74
C ILE A 19 -1.14 9.53 7.99
N PRO A 20 -2.42 9.96 7.89
CA PRO A 20 -2.82 11.15 8.59
C PRO A 20 -2.52 10.93 10.08
N THR A 21 -1.99 11.97 10.69
CA THR A 21 -1.83 12.18 12.13
C THR A 21 -3.12 11.98 12.95
N GLY A 22 -4.24 11.60 12.32
CA GLY A 22 -5.53 11.25 12.93
C GLY A 22 -5.75 9.76 13.22
N PHE A 23 -4.84 8.84 12.85
CA PHE A 23 -4.94 7.43 13.26
C PHE A 23 -4.32 7.15 14.64
N ALA A 24 -3.80 8.18 15.32
CA ALA A 24 -3.31 8.07 16.69
C ALA A 24 -4.44 7.86 17.73
N ASP A 25 -5.71 8.09 17.35
CA ASP A 25 -6.85 8.13 18.28
C ASP A 25 -7.92 7.06 18.01
N SER A 26 -7.74 6.22 16.99
CA SER A 26 -8.65 5.13 16.63
C SER A 26 -8.06 3.79 17.02
N SER A 27 -8.79 3.02 17.83
CA SER A 27 -8.43 1.70 18.36
C SER A 27 -8.23 0.61 17.30
N ASP A 28 -8.57 0.89 16.03
CA ASP A 28 -8.31 0.03 14.89
C ASP A 28 -7.38 0.74 13.90
N GLN A 29 -6.09 0.42 13.95
CA GLN A 29 -5.09 0.93 13.01
C GLN A 29 -4.92 0.01 11.79
N VAL A 30 -5.99 -0.70 11.41
CA VAL A 30 -6.02 -1.48 10.18
C VAL A 30 -6.60 -0.62 9.06
N VAL A 31 -5.89 -0.50 7.94
CA VAL A 31 -6.27 0.32 6.79
C VAL A 31 -6.01 -0.45 5.50
N ILE A 32 -6.95 -0.38 4.56
CA ILE A 32 -6.74 -0.86 3.20
C ILE A 32 -6.50 0.33 2.28
N THR A 33 -5.53 0.19 1.39
CA THR A 33 -5.24 1.16 0.35
C THR A 33 -5.41 0.51 -1.01
N TYR A 34 -6.15 1.16 -1.89
CA TYR A 34 -6.35 0.70 -3.27
C TYR A 34 -5.79 1.73 -4.22
N GLY A 35 -5.01 1.29 -5.20
CA GLY A 35 -4.71 2.12 -6.36
C GLY A 35 -5.99 2.43 -7.13
N GLU A 36 -6.11 3.64 -7.67
CA GLU A 36 -7.35 4.06 -8.35
C GLU A 36 -7.75 3.15 -9.52
N THR A 37 -6.81 2.58 -10.27
CA THR A 37 -7.16 1.59 -11.31
C THR A 37 -7.76 0.34 -10.71
N ALA A 38 -7.18 -0.14 -9.60
CA ALA A 38 -7.65 -1.33 -8.92
C ALA A 38 -9.06 -1.10 -8.35
N TYR A 39 -9.27 0.05 -7.71
CA TYR A 39 -10.56 0.41 -7.12
C TYR A 39 -11.67 0.56 -8.16
N MET A 40 -11.37 1.18 -9.32
CA MET A 40 -12.36 1.39 -10.39
C MET A 40 -12.70 0.12 -11.17
N ASN A 41 -11.84 -0.91 -11.13
CA ASN A 41 -12.09 -2.19 -11.77
C ASN A 41 -12.64 -3.18 -10.75
N GLN A 42 -13.97 -3.35 -10.70
CA GLN A 42 -14.61 -4.21 -9.68
C GLN A 42 -14.11 -5.66 -9.69
N GLN A 43 -13.80 -6.23 -10.86
CA GLN A 43 -13.27 -7.58 -10.94
C GLN A 43 -11.89 -7.68 -10.29
N TYR A 44 -11.00 -6.73 -10.58
CA TYR A 44 -9.66 -6.70 -9.98
C TYR A 44 -9.73 -6.37 -8.49
N LYS A 45 -10.61 -5.44 -8.09
CA LYS A 45 -10.86 -5.14 -6.67
C LYS A 45 -11.30 -6.39 -5.91
N SER A 46 -12.21 -7.20 -6.46
CA SER A 46 -12.64 -8.45 -5.82
C SER A 46 -11.47 -9.41 -5.61
N ILE A 47 -10.55 -9.54 -6.57
CA ILE A 47 -9.35 -10.38 -6.43
C ILE A 47 -8.46 -9.87 -5.29
N VAL A 48 -8.28 -8.55 -5.19
CA VAL A 48 -7.51 -7.91 -4.11
C VAL A 48 -8.20 -8.09 -2.75
N ASP A 49 -9.52 -7.92 -2.71
CA ASP A 49 -10.35 -8.14 -1.51
C ASP A 49 -10.22 -9.59 -1.03
N ASP A 50 -10.39 -10.57 -1.92
CA ASP A 50 -10.26 -12.00 -1.61
C ASP A 50 -8.85 -12.33 -1.10
N TYR A 51 -7.82 -11.75 -1.72
CA TYR A 51 -6.44 -11.89 -1.26
C TYR A 51 -6.29 -11.34 0.16
N PHE A 52 -6.72 -10.11 0.45
CA PHE A 52 -6.61 -9.53 1.79
C PHE A 52 -7.44 -10.29 2.84
N ALA A 53 -8.67 -10.69 2.51
CA ALA A 53 -9.51 -11.51 3.38
C ALA A 53 -8.88 -12.88 3.70
N SER A 54 -8.07 -13.43 2.79
CA SER A 54 -7.32 -14.67 3.06
C SER A 54 -6.13 -14.48 4.01
N LYS A 55 -5.69 -13.23 4.23
CA LYS A 55 -4.51 -12.88 5.04
C LYS A 55 -4.86 -12.34 6.42
N THR A 56 -6.08 -11.85 6.61
CA THR A 56 -6.54 -11.32 7.90
C THR A 56 -7.77 -12.07 8.41
N ASN A 57 -7.91 -12.14 9.74
CA ASN A 57 -9.12 -12.64 10.39
C ASN A 57 -10.18 -11.54 10.59
N VAL A 58 -9.89 -10.31 10.18
CA VAL A 58 -10.79 -9.15 10.28
C VAL A 58 -11.68 -9.08 9.05
N ASP A 59 -12.95 -8.71 9.22
CA ASP A 59 -13.84 -8.46 8.09
C ASP A 59 -13.36 -7.23 7.32
N ILE A 60 -12.80 -7.45 6.13
CA ILE A 60 -12.26 -6.39 5.27
C ILE A 60 -13.29 -5.33 4.88
N ASN A 61 -14.59 -5.64 4.92
CA ASN A 61 -15.66 -4.68 4.61
C ASN A 61 -15.86 -3.67 5.75
N SER A 62 -15.42 -4.01 6.96
CA SER A 62 -15.43 -3.13 8.13
C SER A 62 -14.17 -2.24 8.24
N ILE A 63 -13.14 -2.53 7.44
CA ILE A 63 -11.86 -1.82 7.49
C ILE A 63 -11.96 -0.52 6.68
N ASN A 64 -11.40 0.55 7.21
CA ASN A 64 -11.29 1.81 6.49
C ASN A 64 -10.45 1.63 5.22
N SER A 65 -11.00 2.04 4.08
CA SER A 65 -10.28 2.02 2.81
C SER A 65 -9.98 3.42 2.30
N LYS A 66 -8.83 3.58 1.64
CA LYS A 66 -8.47 4.80 0.92
C LYS A 66 -8.03 4.49 -0.49
N VAL A 67 -8.46 5.34 -1.42
CA VAL A 67 -8.03 5.28 -2.81
C VAL A 67 -6.82 6.18 -3.00
N VAL A 68 -5.75 5.62 -3.57
CA VAL A 68 -4.53 6.34 -3.97
C VAL A 68 -4.63 6.68 -5.45
N THR A 69 -4.60 7.98 -5.76
CA THR A 69 -4.73 8.47 -7.14
C THR A 69 -3.38 8.63 -7.82
N ALA A 70 -3.35 8.69 -9.15
CA ALA A 70 -2.15 9.04 -9.91
C ALA A 70 -1.63 10.44 -9.55
N GLY A 71 -2.53 11.37 -9.21
CA GLY A 71 -2.14 12.68 -8.70
C GLY A 71 -1.36 12.59 -7.41
N ASP A 72 -1.75 11.71 -6.48
CA ASP A 72 -1.00 11.46 -5.26
C ASP A 72 0.36 10.84 -5.56
N VAL A 73 0.40 9.77 -6.35
CA VAL A 73 1.66 9.10 -6.76
C VAL A 73 2.63 10.11 -7.40
N ASN A 74 2.13 10.95 -8.30
CA ASN A 74 2.91 11.93 -9.05
C ASN A 74 3.53 13.03 -8.18
N LYS A 75 2.90 13.41 -7.06
CA LYS A 75 3.46 14.40 -6.12
C LYS A 75 4.81 13.96 -5.56
N ILE A 76 5.02 12.67 -5.32
CA ILE A 76 6.32 12.16 -4.83
C ILE A 76 7.18 11.67 -5.99
N SER A 77 6.61 10.90 -6.93
CA SER A 77 7.40 10.30 -7.99
C SER A 77 8.00 11.32 -8.95
N GLY A 78 7.31 12.44 -9.19
CA GLY A 78 7.80 13.54 -10.01
C GLY A 78 9.02 14.22 -9.39
N GLY A 79 9.02 14.42 -8.07
CA GLY A 79 10.15 15.04 -7.34
C GLY A 79 11.33 14.10 -7.10
N PHE A 80 11.08 12.79 -6.96
CA PHE A 80 12.13 11.81 -6.65
C PHE A 80 12.72 11.13 -7.89
N SER A 81 11.87 10.71 -8.83
CA SER A 81 12.26 9.89 -9.97
C SER A 81 12.09 10.58 -11.33
N GLY A 82 11.48 11.76 -11.36
CA GLY A 82 11.11 12.46 -12.59
C GLY A 82 10.01 11.76 -13.39
N LYS A 83 9.33 10.76 -12.81
CA LYS A 83 8.29 9.99 -13.49
C LYS A 83 6.90 10.39 -13.07
N TYR A 84 6.02 10.39 -14.06
CA TYR A 84 4.60 10.64 -13.92
C TYR A 84 3.82 9.45 -14.44
N TYR A 85 2.71 9.17 -13.77
CA TYR A 85 1.82 8.05 -14.01
C TYR A 85 0.45 8.59 -14.39
N ASN A 86 -0.22 7.84 -15.25
CA ASN A 86 -1.61 8.04 -15.58
C ASN A 86 -2.49 7.20 -14.66
N SER A 87 -3.78 7.57 -14.58
CA SER A 87 -4.72 6.90 -13.70
C SER A 87 -4.89 5.42 -13.96
N ASN A 88 -4.72 4.97 -15.20
CA ASN A 88 -4.80 3.56 -15.57
C ASN A 88 -3.54 2.74 -15.19
N GLN A 89 -2.58 3.31 -14.46
CA GLN A 89 -1.33 2.65 -14.07
C GLN A 89 -1.23 2.38 -12.57
N ILE A 90 -2.22 2.78 -11.78
CA ILE A 90 -2.20 2.72 -10.32
C ILE A 90 -2.99 1.48 -9.86
N PHE A 91 -2.37 0.30 -9.99
CA PHE A 91 -2.98 -0.99 -9.61
C PHE A 91 -2.60 -1.45 -8.20
N SER A 92 -1.49 -0.96 -7.66
CA SER A 92 -0.96 -1.44 -6.39
C SER A 92 -1.99 -1.22 -5.28
N SER A 93 -2.18 -2.21 -4.42
CA SER A 93 -3.04 -2.14 -3.24
C SER A 93 -2.28 -2.72 -2.05
N ALA A 94 -2.65 -2.34 -0.82
CA ALA A 94 -2.05 -2.91 0.39
C ALA A 94 -3.02 -2.89 1.57
N LEU A 95 -2.95 -3.93 2.40
CA LEU A 95 -3.57 -3.96 3.74
C LEU A 95 -2.48 -3.71 4.77
N LEU A 96 -2.67 -2.67 5.58
CA LEU A 96 -1.76 -2.30 6.66
C LEU A 96 -2.46 -2.59 7.98
N ASP A 97 -1.91 -3.49 8.78
CA ASP A 97 -2.30 -3.72 10.16
C ASP A 97 -1.23 -3.15 11.09
N LEU A 98 -1.42 -1.91 11.54
CA LEU A 98 -0.46 -1.22 12.41
C LEU A 98 -0.69 -1.53 13.90
N ASN A 99 -1.71 -2.33 14.24
CA ASN A 99 -1.99 -2.71 15.63
C ASN A 99 -0.97 -3.71 16.19
N GLN A 100 -0.12 -4.30 15.34
CA GLN A 100 0.86 -5.29 15.77
C GLN A 100 2.06 -4.62 16.45
N ASN A 101 2.22 -4.92 17.74
CA ASN A 101 3.40 -4.55 18.51
C ASN A 101 4.60 -5.39 18.07
N GLY A 102 5.65 -4.77 17.52
CA GLY A 102 6.86 -5.46 17.11
C GLY A 102 7.57 -4.77 15.95
N GLU A 103 8.54 -5.47 15.36
CA GLU A 103 9.15 -5.01 14.10
C GLU A 103 8.14 -5.07 12.97
N ILE A 104 8.22 -4.09 12.07
CA ILE A 104 7.38 -4.12 10.88
C ILE A 104 7.70 -5.33 10.00
N THR A 105 6.65 -6.03 9.57
CA THR A 105 6.73 -7.18 8.67
C THR A 105 5.96 -6.89 7.40
N VAL A 106 6.43 -7.44 6.28
CA VAL A 106 5.84 -7.22 4.97
C VAL A 106 5.71 -8.57 4.27
N GLU A 107 4.51 -8.90 3.82
CA GLU A 107 4.24 -10.00 2.91
C GLU A 107 3.83 -9.42 1.56
N VAL A 108 4.57 -9.79 0.51
CA VAL A 108 4.29 -9.39 -0.86
C VAL A 108 3.76 -10.61 -1.58
N ASP A 109 2.63 -10.48 -2.28
CA ASP A 109 2.10 -11.57 -3.10
C ASP A 109 3.18 -12.13 -4.04
N SER A 110 3.30 -13.45 -4.07
CA SER A 110 4.36 -14.14 -4.82
C SER A 110 4.35 -13.89 -6.33
N SER A 111 3.23 -13.42 -6.90
CA SER A 111 3.15 -13.01 -8.31
C SER A 111 3.87 -11.68 -8.58
N ILE A 112 4.13 -10.88 -7.53
CA ILE A 112 4.80 -9.60 -7.62
C ILE A 112 6.31 -9.82 -7.54
N THR A 113 6.98 -9.78 -8.70
CA THR A 113 8.43 -9.95 -8.80
C THR A 113 9.20 -8.62 -8.86
N THR A 114 8.48 -7.51 -8.96
CA THR A 114 9.05 -6.19 -9.20
C THR A 114 9.50 -5.48 -7.93
N ILE A 115 9.12 -5.99 -6.76
CA ILE A 115 9.42 -5.41 -5.46
C ILE A 115 9.63 -6.52 -4.44
N THR A 116 10.46 -6.26 -3.44
CA THR A 116 10.72 -7.22 -2.35
C THR A 116 10.16 -6.70 -1.03
N PRO A 117 9.86 -7.59 -0.07
CA PRO A 117 9.47 -7.21 1.29
C PRO A 117 10.44 -6.20 1.94
N GLU A 118 11.75 -6.37 1.76
CA GLU A 118 12.77 -5.50 2.36
C GLU A 118 12.70 -4.06 1.84
N MET A 119 12.38 -3.91 0.56
CA MET A 119 12.25 -2.59 -0.08
C MET A 119 11.06 -1.82 0.49
N TYR A 120 9.95 -2.52 0.74
CA TYR A 120 8.79 -1.97 1.42
C TYR A 120 9.09 -1.63 2.88
N MET A 121 9.69 -2.56 3.62
CA MET A 121 10.06 -2.37 5.02
C MET A 121 10.98 -1.15 5.20
N SER A 122 12.00 -1.01 4.35
CA SER A 122 12.92 0.13 4.39
C SER A 122 12.19 1.47 4.21
N ALA A 123 11.21 1.50 3.31
CA ALA A 123 10.42 2.68 3.10
C ALA A 123 9.52 2.97 4.31
N LEU A 124 8.75 2.00 4.79
CA LEU A 124 7.91 2.15 5.99
C LEU A 124 8.70 2.66 7.20
N LYS A 125 9.90 2.11 7.44
CA LYS A 125 10.82 2.59 8.49
C LYS A 125 11.27 4.03 8.26
N SER A 126 11.55 4.42 7.02
CA SER A 126 11.87 5.81 6.65
C SER A 126 10.69 6.77 6.84
N ALA A 127 9.45 6.26 6.87
CA ALA A 127 8.24 7.00 7.21
C ALA A 127 8.09 7.27 8.72
N GLY A 128 8.90 6.61 9.54
CA GLY A 128 8.70 6.55 10.99
C GLY A 128 7.71 5.48 11.44
N ILE A 129 7.23 4.59 10.56
CA ILE A 129 6.47 3.39 10.98
C ILE A 129 7.46 2.34 11.46
N GLN A 130 7.36 1.98 12.74
CA GLN A 130 8.29 1.05 13.38
C GLN A 130 7.71 -0.36 13.60
N GLY A 131 6.39 -0.50 13.60
CA GLY A 131 5.68 -1.75 13.83
C GLY A 131 4.40 -1.88 13.01
N GLY A 132 3.98 -3.12 12.80
CA GLY A 132 2.81 -3.47 11.99
C GLY A 132 3.09 -4.64 11.03
N HIS A 133 2.03 -5.11 10.38
CA HIS A 133 2.10 -6.08 9.30
C HIS A 133 1.50 -5.47 8.03
N VAL A 134 2.18 -5.62 6.90
CA VAL A 134 1.71 -5.10 5.61
C VAL A 134 1.59 -6.23 4.60
N TYR A 135 0.42 -6.38 4.01
CA TYR A 135 0.17 -7.28 2.89
C TYR A 135 0.03 -6.48 1.61
N VAL A 136 0.68 -6.91 0.53
CA VAL A 136 0.75 -6.21 -0.76
C VAL A 136 0.38 -7.13 -1.91
#